data_AF-A0A551YUF4-F1
#
_entry.id   AF-A0A551YUF4-F1
#
_cell.length_a   1.000
_cell.length_b   1.000
_cell.length_c   1.000
_cell.angle_alpha   90.00
_cell.angle_beta   90.00
_cell.angle_gamma   90.00
#
_symmetry.space_group_name_H-M   'P 1'
#
loop_
_entity.id
_entity.type
_entity.pdbx_description
1 polymer ?
#
loop_
_entity_poly.entity_id
_entity_poly.type
_entity_poly.pdbx_seq_one_letter_code
_entity_poly.pdbx_strand_id
1 'polypeptide(L)' 'MTNCGLYEASQQFALEVGFPTKSGVSEALLSIVPEQGAIACYSPLLNEQGNSILGLNLLTHISHFIK' A
#
# COMPACT_ATOMS: atom_id res chain seq x y z
N MET A 1 9.33 -3.71 4.61
CA MET A 1 8.05 -3.27 4.00
C MET A 1 7.95 -1.75 3.99
N THR A 2 8.04 -1.08 5.14
CA THR A 2 7.89 0.38 5.23
C THR A 2 8.82 1.20 4.33
N ASN A 3 10.10 0.84 4.24
CA ASN A 3 11.12 1.61 3.51
C ASN A 3 11.36 1.18 2.06
N CYS A 4 10.92 -0.01 1.66
CA CYS A 4 11.27 -0.61 0.36
C CYS A 4 10.14 -1.44 -0.27
N GLY A 5 8.95 -1.45 0.32
CA GLY A 5 7.91 -2.37 -0.08
C GLY A 5 7.15 -1.99 -1.35
N LEU A 6 7.21 -0.72 -1.75
CA LEU A 6 6.59 -0.14 -2.95
C LEU A 6 7.62 0.46 -3.91
N TYR A 7 8.84 -0.08 -3.91
CA TYR A 7 9.97 0.44 -4.70
C TYR A 7 10.25 1.91 -4.35
N GLU A 8 10.46 2.77 -5.35
CA GLU A 8 10.73 4.20 -5.16
C GLU A 8 9.57 4.97 -4.52
N ALA A 9 8.35 4.42 -4.52
CA ALA A 9 7.21 5.04 -3.85
C ALA A 9 7.18 4.80 -2.32
N SER A 10 8.04 3.94 -1.79
CA SER A 10 7.93 3.47 -0.40
C SER A 10 8.03 4.59 0.63
N GLN A 11 8.96 5.52 0.45
CA GLN A 11 9.17 6.62 1.40
C GLN A 11 7.97 7.57 1.42
N GLN A 12 7.52 8.00 0.25
CA GLN A 12 6.38 8.90 0.12
C GLN A 12 5.10 8.26 0.68
N PHE A 13 4.86 7.00 0.34
CA PHE A 13 3.67 6.27 0.82
C PHE A 13 3.71 6.04 2.33
N ALA A 14 4.89 5.82 2.93
CA ALA A 14 5.04 5.71 4.38
C ALA A 14 4.72 7.02 5.11
N LEU A 15 5.04 8.18 4.52
CA LEU A 15 4.69 9.48 5.08
C LEU A 15 3.19 9.77 4.99
N GLU A 16 2.56 9.40 3.88
CA GLU A 16 1.13 9.63 3.64
C GLU A 16 0.25 8.64 4.43
N VAL A 17 0.48 7.35 4.24
CA VAL A 17 -0.40 6.27 4.74
C VAL A 17 0.08 5.75 6.10
N GLY A 18 1.39 5.57 6.28
CA GLY A 18 1.97 5.11 7.55
C GLY A 18 1.87 3.60 7.80
N PHE A 19 1.28 2.83 6.89
CA PHE A 19 1.19 1.37 7.02
C PHE A 19 2.37 0.67 6.31
N PRO A 20 3.09 -0.26 6.97
CA PRO A 20 4.04 -1.14 6.29
C PRO A 20 3.34 -1.91 5.18
N THR A 21 3.70 -1.64 3.92
CA THR A 21 3.01 -2.18 2.74
C THR A 21 4.00 -2.85 1.78
N LYS A 22 3.60 -3.93 1.10
CA LYS A 22 4.34 -4.57 0.00
C LYS A 22 3.43 -4.72 -1.21
N SER A 23 3.94 -4.40 -2.40
CA SER A 23 3.32 -4.69 -3.69
C SER A 23 4.00 -5.82 -4.46
N GLY A 24 3.32 -6.36 -5.46
CA GLY A 24 3.94 -7.11 -6.55
C GLY A 24 3.33 -6.70 -7.88
N VAL A 25 4.06 -6.93 -8.98
CA VAL A 25 3.59 -6.69 -10.36
C VAL A 25 2.43 -7.61 -10.79
N SER A 26 2.06 -8.57 -9.92
CA SER A 26 0.83 -9.33 -10.00
C SER A 26 -0.35 -8.59 -9.36
N GLU A 27 -0.21 -7.30 -9.04
CA GLU A 27 -1.20 -6.43 -8.43
C GLU A 27 -1.67 -6.75 -7.03
N ALA A 28 -1.04 -7.75 -6.40
CA ALA A 28 -1.27 -8.06 -5.01
C ALA A 28 -0.58 -7.02 -4.12
N LEU A 29 -1.32 -6.51 -3.15
CA LEU A 29 -0.81 -5.69 -2.05
C LEU A 29 -1.07 -6.39 -0.73
N LEU A 30 -0.12 -6.23 0.19
CA LEU A 30 -0.25 -6.62 1.59
C LEU A 30 0.18 -5.44 2.46
N SER A 31 -0.67 -5.03 3.38
CA SER A 31 -0.41 -3.94 4.33
C SER A 31 -0.72 -4.38 5.77
N ILE A 32 0.10 -3.95 6.72
CA ILE A 32 -0.10 -4.22 8.15
C ILE A 32 -0.62 -2.94 8.82
N VAL A 33 -1.76 -3.06 9.52
CA VAL A 33 -2.33 -2.00 10.34
C VAL A 33 -2.00 -2.33 11.81
N PRO A 34 -1.06 -1.60 12.45
CA PRO A 34 -0.57 -1.94 13.78
C PRO A 34 -1.70 -2.07 14.80
N GLU A 35 -1.75 -3.16 15.56
CA GLU A 35 -2.80 -3.44 16.58
C GLU A 35 -4.22 -3.67 16.04
N GLN A 36 -4.45 -3.59 14.72
CA GLN A 36 -5.78 -3.86 14.11
C GLN A 36 -5.81 -5.10 13.21
N GLY A 37 -4.75 -5.35 12.42
CA GLY A 37 -4.70 -6.53 11.55
C GLY A 37 -3.92 -6.31 10.26
N ALA A 38 -4.33 -7.02 9.20
CA ALA A 38 -3.71 -6.94 7.88
C ALA A 38 -4.76 -6.70 6.79
N ILE A 39 -4.37 -5.97 5.75
CA ILE A 39 -5.17 -5.72 4.55
C ILE A 39 -4.44 -6.36 3.38
N ALA A 40 -5.13 -7.26 2.68
CA ALA A 40 -4.68 -7.79 1.40
C ALA A 40 -5.69 -7.39 0.31
N CYS A 41 -5.19 -6.86 -0.80
CA CYS A 41 -6.04 -6.49 -1.93
C CYS A 41 -5.36 -6.81 -3.27
N TYR A 42 -6.18 -6.90 -4.31
CA TYR A 42 -5.75 -7.16 -5.67
C TYR A 42 -6.59 -6.30 -6.62
N SER A 43 -5.92 -5.60 -7.54
CA SER A 43 -6.59 -4.86 -8.61
C SER A 43 -5.68 -4.69 -9.83
N PRO A 44 -6.08 -5.18 -11.02
CA PRO A 44 -5.21 -5.41 -12.18
C PRO A 44 -4.53 -4.16 -12.82
N LEU A 45 -4.78 -2.95 -12.32
CA LEU A 45 -4.29 -1.71 -12.93
C LEU A 45 -3.08 -1.13 -12.18
N LEU A 46 -1.94 -1.11 -12.86
CA LEU A 46 -0.65 -0.60 -12.40
C LEU A 46 -0.43 0.89 -12.68
N ASN A 47 0.31 1.56 -11.79
CA ASN A 47 1.00 2.80 -12.11
C ASN A 47 2.38 2.53 -12.74
N GLU A 48 3.06 3.60 -13.18
CA GLU A 48 4.39 3.52 -13.81
C GLU A 48 5.47 2.90 -12.91
N GLN A 49 5.25 2.88 -11.59
CA GLN A 49 6.20 2.34 -10.61
C GLN A 49 5.93 0.86 -10.27
N GLY A 50 4.96 0.21 -10.93
CA GLY A 50 4.66 -1.21 -10.69
C GLY A 50 3.83 -1.45 -9.41
N ASN A 51 3.04 -0.47 -8.97
CA ASN A 51 2.11 -0.60 -7.86
C ASN A 51 0.63 -0.46 -8.30
N SER A 52 -0.27 -1.22 -7.69
CA SER A 52 -1.71 -1.20 -7.99
C SER A 52 -2.37 0.14 -7.64
N ILE A 53 -2.94 0.84 -8.62
CA ILE A 53 -3.54 2.17 -8.45
C ILE A 53 -4.69 2.14 -7.44
N LEU A 54 -5.67 1.26 -7.67
CA LEU A 54 -6.85 1.17 -6.81
C LEU A 54 -6.49 0.61 -5.43
N GLY A 55 -5.52 -0.28 -5.36
CA GLY A 55 -5.07 -0.86 -4.10
C GLY A 55 -4.37 0.17 -3.21
N LEU A 56 -3.50 1.02 -3.77
CA LEU A 56 -2.91 2.14 -3.02
C LEU A 56 -3.98 3.15 -2.58
N ASN A 57 -4.90 3.53 -3.47
CA ASN A 57 -6.00 4.44 -3.15
C ASN A 57 -6.90 3.92 -2.01
N LEU A 58 -7.16 2.61 -1.99
CA LEU A 58 -7.91 1.97 -0.90
C LEU A 58 -7.17 2.12 0.43
N LEU A 59 -5.87 1.82 0.46
CA LEU A 59 -5.05 1.93 1.67
C LEU A 59 -4.96 3.38 2.17
N THR A 60 -4.84 4.36 1.27
CA THR A 60 -4.88 5.80 1.63
C THR A 60 -6.22 6.16 2.28
N HIS A 61 -7.35 5.75 1.70
CA HIS A 61 -8.68 6.01 2.28
C HIS A 61 -8.85 5.35 3.65
N ILE A 62 -8.43 4.09 3.80
CA ILE A 62 -8.51 3.38 5.08
C ILE A 62 -7.64 4.07 6.13
N SER A 63 -6.41 4.50 5.78
CA SER A 63 -5.54 5.27 6.68
C SER A 63 -6.22 6.54 7.19
N HIS A 64 -6.90 7.29 6.34
CA HIS A 64 -7.62 8.50 6.74
C HIS A 64 -8.91 8.24 7.53
N PHE A 65 -9.50 7.06 7.40
CA PHE A 65 -10.71 6.68 8.14
C PHE A 65 -10.39 6.17 9.56
N ILE A 66 -9.26 5.48 9.74
CA ILE A 66 -8.90 4.85 11.02
C ILE A 66 -8.06 5.78 11.90
N LYS A 67 -7.36 6.77 11.32
CA LYS A 67 -6.73 7.87 12.06
C LYS A 67 -7.78 8.86 12.56
#